data_AF-A0A6I3MJJ0-F1
#
_entry.id   AF-A0A6I3MJJ0-F1
#
_cell.length_a   1.000
_cell.length_b   1.000
_cell.length_c   1.000
_cell.angle_alpha   90.00
_cell.angle_beta   90.00
_cell.angle_gamma   90.00
#
_symmetry.space_group_name_H-M   'P 1'
#
loop_
_entity.id
_entity.type
_entity.pdbx_description
1 polymer ?
#
loop_
_entity_poly.entity_id
_entity_poly.type
_entity_poly.pdbx_seq_one_letter_code
_entity_poly.pdbx_strand_id
1 'polypeptide(L)'
;MKQTLITFIITGAFLTIMAFSKPDDKVVGAIGDVKYSVLSPDKFKEENGSGWVLMDDKIPLQNCDLNTKHGISLLPDARGLFIRGLNLKRNDEKADPYLRENNIERLVGDYQTDMLKEHTHNYTSGKFNQVSGKGSASQFAWDPQEYTSKPTGGVETRPKNIALYIYVKINQ
;
A
#
# COMPACT_ATOMS: atom_id res chain seq x y z
N MET A 1 -29.01 35.67 -48.75
CA MET A 1 -29.87 34.79 -47.92
C MET A 1 -29.27 33.41 -47.65
N LYS A 2 -28.73 32.69 -48.65
CA LYS A 2 -28.10 31.38 -48.40
C LYS A 2 -26.85 31.43 -47.51
N GLN A 3 -25.98 32.43 -47.69
CA GLN A 3 -24.78 32.60 -46.84
C GLN A 3 -25.14 32.93 -45.38
N THR A 4 -26.11 33.82 -45.14
CA THR A 4 -26.54 34.18 -43.78
C THR A 4 -27.20 33.02 -43.04
N LEU A 5 -27.92 32.14 -43.75
CA LEU A 5 -28.52 30.93 -43.17
C LEU A 5 -27.46 29.89 -42.78
N ILE A 6 -26.44 29.69 -43.62
CA ILE A 6 -25.33 28.76 -43.34
C ILE A 6 -24.51 29.25 -42.14
N THR A 7 -24.23 30.55 -42.05
CA THR A 7 -23.53 31.12 -40.90
C THR A 7 -24.30 30.85 -39.61
N PHE A 8 -25.61 31.09 -39.57
CA PHE A 8 -26.44 30.85 -38.39
C PHE A 8 -26.45 29.40 -37.91
N ILE A 9 -26.44 28.43 -38.85
CA ILE A 9 -26.39 27.00 -38.52
C ILE A 9 -25.02 26.63 -37.92
N ILE A 10 -23.94 27.16 -38.48
CA ILE A 10 -22.58 26.89 -37.97
C ILE A 10 -22.38 27.50 -36.59
N THR A 11 -22.81 28.75 -36.34
CA THR A 11 -22.71 29.35 -35.00
C THR A 11 -23.61 28.63 -33.99
N GLY A 12 -24.82 28.21 -34.39
CA GLY A 12 -25.72 27.45 -33.53
C GLY A 12 -25.15 26.09 -33.13
N ALA A 13 -24.51 25.37 -34.06
CA ALA A 13 -23.81 24.12 -33.79
C ALA A 13 -22.58 24.30 -32.90
N PHE A 14 -21.83 25.40 -33.08
CA PHE A 14 -20.68 25.71 -32.21
C PHE A 14 -21.12 26.02 -30.77
N LEU A 15 -22.22 26.76 -30.59
CA LEU A 15 -22.77 27.07 -29.28
C LEU A 15 -23.31 25.83 -28.55
N THR A 16 -23.95 24.89 -29.26
CA THR A 16 -24.40 23.65 -28.63
C THR A 16 -23.23 22.74 -28.25
N ILE A 17 -22.20 22.62 -29.09
CA ILE A 17 -20.99 21.85 -28.75
C ILE A 17 -20.32 22.42 -27.49
N MET A 18 -20.19 23.75 -27.39
CA MET A 18 -19.63 24.40 -26.20
C MET A 18 -20.52 24.25 -24.94
N ALA A 19 -21.84 24.24 -25.10
CA ALA A 19 -22.77 24.03 -23.99
C ALA A 19 -22.78 22.59 -23.45
N PHE A 20 -22.41 21.60 -24.27
CA PHE A 20 -22.29 20.19 -23.86
C PHE A 20 -20.88 19.80 -23.41
N SER A 21 -19.84 20.57 -23.76
CA SER A 21 -18.51 20.43 -23.16
C SER A 21 -18.47 21.15 -21.81
N LYS A 22 -19.04 20.55 -20.76
CA LYS A 22 -18.67 20.94 -19.40
C LYS A 22 -17.19 20.64 -19.22
N PRO A 23 -16.32 21.62 -18.95
CA PRO A 23 -15.00 21.31 -18.44
C PRO A 23 -15.19 20.52 -17.15
N ASP A 24 -14.42 19.45 -16.99
CA ASP A 24 -14.48 18.57 -15.84
C ASP A 24 -13.85 19.33 -14.65
N ASP A 25 -14.57 20.32 -14.09
CA ASP A 25 -14.07 21.22 -13.02
C ASP A 25 -13.84 20.48 -11.67
N LYS A 26 -13.97 19.15 -11.66
CA LYS A 26 -13.74 18.27 -10.48
C LYS A 26 -12.28 17.86 -10.31
N VAL A 27 -11.34 18.67 -10.79
CA VAL A 27 -9.89 18.42 -10.67
C VAL A 27 -9.36 19.10 -9.42
N VAL A 28 -9.60 18.48 -8.25
CA VAL A 28 -8.96 18.91 -7.00
C VAL A 28 -7.85 17.92 -6.66
N GLY A 29 -6.61 18.38 -6.64
CA GLY A 29 -5.41 17.60 -6.31
C GLY A 29 -4.30 17.75 -7.35
N ALA A 30 -3.05 17.68 -6.89
CA ALA A 30 -1.88 17.67 -7.75
C ALA A 30 -1.61 16.26 -8.31
N ILE A 31 -0.93 16.19 -9.45
CA ILE A 31 -0.45 14.92 -10.00
C ILE A 31 0.47 14.24 -8.98
N GLY A 32 0.23 12.95 -8.72
CA GLY A 32 0.93 12.16 -7.71
C GLY A 32 0.29 12.18 -6.32
N ASP A 33 -0.74 13.00 -6.08
CA ASP A 33 -1.49 12.95 -4.82
C ASP A 33 -2.13 11.58 -4.63
N VAL A 34 -2.09 11.10 -3.40
CA VAL A 34 -2.73 9.85 -2.97
C VAL A 34 -3.93 10.19 -2.08
N LYS A 35 -5.10 9.59 -2.38
CA LYS A 35 -6.33 9.80 -1.61
C LYS A 35 -6.89 8.46 -1.13
N TYR A 36 -7.18 8.40 0.17
CA TYR A 36 -7.96 7.32 0.75
C TYR A 36 -9.45 7.65 0.67
N SER A 37 -10.28 6.69 0.29
CA SER A 37 -11.72 6.90 0.18
C SER A 37 -12.53 5.66 0.56
N VAL A 38 -13.71 5.90 1.10
CA VAL A 38 -14.74 4.87 1.32
C VAL A 38 -15.53 4.57 0.03
N LEU A 39 -15.41 5.43 -0.99
CA LEU A 39 -16.15 5.30 -2.24
C LEU A 39 -15.52 4.23 -3.14
N SER A 40 -16.36 3.37 -3.70
CA SER A 40 -15.98 2.43 -4.76
C SER A 40 -15.50 3.17 -6.02
N PRO A 41 -14.76 2.52 -6.93
CA PRO A 41 -14.16 3.18 -8.09
C PRO A 41 -15.14 4.00 -8.93
N ASP A 42 -16.32 3.45 -9.22
CA ASP A 42 -17.34 4.14 -10.01
C ASP A 42 -17.83 5.42 -9.32
N LYS A 43 -18.13 5.34 -8.01
CA LYS A 43 -18.58 6.49 -7.21
C LYS A 43 -17.48 7.50 -6.98
N PHE A 44 -16.24 7.03 -6.81
CA PHE A 44 -15.09 7.91 -6.68
C PHE A 44 -14.88 8.73 -7.95
N LYS A 45 -14.97 8.09 -9.12
CA LYS A 45 -14.82 8.73 -10.43
C LYS A 45 -15.94 9.74 -10.70
N GLU A 46 -17.18 9.42 -10.36
CA GLU A 46 -18.31 10.36 -10.42
C GLU A 46 -18.03 11.65 -9.61
N GLU A 47 -17.35 11.52 -8.46
CA GLU A 47 -17.09 12.64 -7.55
C GLU A 47 -15.76 13.38 -7.76
N ASN A 48 -14.73 12.72 -8.29
CA ASN A 48 -13.37 13.26 -8.37
C ASN A 48 -12.83 13.36 -9.80
N GLY A 49 -13.64 12.97 -10.79
CA GLY A 49 -13.25 12.96 -12.20
C GLY A 49 -12.37 11.78 -12.59
N SER A 50 -12.07 11.70 -13.88
CA SER A 50 -11.34 10.57 -14.49
C SER A 50 -9.83 10.60 -14.32
N GLY A 51 -9.26 11.69 -13.80
CA GLY A 51 -7.82 11.83 -13.61
C GLY A 51 -7.25 11.03 -12.44
N TRP A 52 -8.09 10.31 -11.69
CA TRP A 52 -7.70 9.44 -10.59
C TRP A 52 -7.84 7.98 -10.98
N VAL A 53 -6.89 7.16 -10.55
CA VAL A 53 -6.89 5.72 -10.77
C VAL A 53 -6.71 4.99 -9.45
N LEU A 54 -7.39 3.84 -9.30
CA LEU A 54 -7.25 2.96 -8.15
C LEU A 54 -5.84 2.36 -8.15
N MET A 55 -5.22 2.22 -6.98
CA MET A 55 -3.92 1.56 -6.83
C MET A 55 -4.12 0.05 -6.71
N ASP A 56 -4.62 -0.58 -7.77
CA ASP A 56 -4.86 -2.01 -7.89
C ASP A 56 -4.09 -2.60 -9.07
N ASP A 57 -3.48 -3.77 -8.93
CA ASP A 57 -2.85 -4.53 -10.02
C ASP A 57 -1.86 -3.73 -10.89
N LYS A 58 -0.65 -3.47 -10.36
CA LYS A 58 0.53 -2.91 -11.06
C LYS A 58 0.25 -2.28 -12.44
N ILE A 59 -0.49 -1.18 -12.47
CA ILE A 59 -1.04 -0.63 -13.73
C ILE A 59 0.08 0.07 -14.50
N PRO A 60 0.37 -0.35 -15.74
CA PRO A 60 1.26 0.40 -16.62
C PRO A 60 0.63 1.76 -16.96
N LEU A 61 1.35 2.82 -16.66
CA LEU A 61 0.95 4.18 -16.99
C LEU A 61 1.59 4.58 -18.32
N GLN A 62 0.75 4.75 -19.35
CA GLN A 62 1.16 5.27 -20.64
C GLN A 62 0.41 6.56 -20.94
N ASN A 63 1.11 7.55 -21.49
CA ASN A 63 0.53 8.81 -21.97
C ASN A 63 -0.29 9.60 -20.94
N CYS A 64 -0.08 9.38 -19.64
CA CYS A 64 -0.65 10.21 -18.58
C CYS A 64 0.36 11.24 -18.09
N ASP A 65 -0.11 12.27 -17.40
CA ASP A 65 0.74 13.33 -16.86
C ASP A 65 1.76 12.80 -15.85
N LEU A 66 1.35 11.87 -14.99
CA LEU A 66 2.25 11.26 -13.99
C LEU A 66 3.43 10.54 -14.66
N ASN A 67 3.19 9.89 -15.79
CA ASN A 67 4.23 9.25 -16.58
C ASN A 67 5.08 10.27 -17.34
N THR A 68 4.44 11.16 -18.11
CA THR A 68 5.14 12.07 -19.03
C THR A 68 5.90 13.19 -18.32
N LYS A 69 5.40 13.68 -17.18
CA LYS A 69 6.02 14.79 -16.42
C LYS A 69 6.98 14.30 -15.34
N HIS A 70 6.73 13.12 -14.76
CA HIS A 70 7.49 12.62 -13.59
C HIS A 70 8.18 11.27 -13.81
N GLY A 71 8.01 10.64 -14.98
CA GLY A 71 8.69 9.39 -15.33
C GLY A 71 8.14 8.15 -14.61
N ILE A 72 7.03 8.26 -13.88
CA ILE A 72 6.43 7.12 -13.17
C ILE A 72 5.61 6.31 -14.18
N SER A 73 6.11 5.13 -14.55
CA SER A 73 5.52 4.25 -15.57
C SER A 73 4.70 3.10 -15.01
N LEU A 74 4.72 2.90 -13.69
CA LEU A 74 4.03 1.82 -13.03
C LEU A 74 3.47 2.28 -11.69
N LEU A 75 2.17 2.09 -11.48
CA LEU A 75 1.59 2.24 -10.15
C LEU A 75 1.77 0.95 -9.34
N PRO A 76 2.03 1.03 -8.03
CA PRO A 76 2.03 -0.17 -7.20
C PRO A 76 0.58 -0.60 -6.89
N ASP A 77 0.41 -1.89 -6.62
CA ASP A 77 -0.82 -2.41 -5.99
C ASP A 77 -0.71 -2.18 -4.48
N ALA A 78 -1.62 -1.39 -3.92
CA ALA A 78 -1.62 -1.02 -2.51
C ALA A 78 -2.65 -1.81 -1.68
N ARG A 79 -3.40 -2.75 -2.30
CA ARG A 79 -4.45 -3.50 -1.62
C ARG A 79 -3.85 -4.41 -0.55
N GLY A 80 -4.38 -4.30 0.68
CA GLY A 80 -3.92 -5.11 1.82
C GLY A 80 -2.55 -4.72 2.37
N LEU A 81 -1.95 -3.61 1.92
CA LEU A 81 -0.63 -3.18 2.35
C LEU A 81 -0.70 -1.99 3.31
N PHE A 82 0.28 -1.92 4.21
CA PHE A 82 0.58 -0.68 4.92
C PHE A 82 1.45 0.23 4.06
N ILE A 83 1.18 1.54 4.13
CA ILE A 83 2.00 2.55 3.48
C ILE A 83 3.04 3.06 4.46
N ARG A 84 4.28 3.21 3.98
CA ARG A 84 5.39 3.77 4.75
C ARG A 84 6.06 4.90 3.99
N GLY A 85 6.60 5.87 4.72
CA GLY A 85 7.45 6.92 4.14
C GLY A 85 8.79 6.35 3.68
N LEU A 86 9.31 6.89 2.58
CA LEU A 86 10.67 6.60 2.13
C LEU A 86 11.70 7.24 3.07
N ASN A 87 12.86 6.61 3.19
CA ASN A 87 13.90 7.04 4.11
C ASN A 87 14.54 8.40 3.73
N LEU A 88 14.60 8.71 2.43
CA LEU A 88 15.14 9.94 1.86
C LEU A 88 16.49 10.36 2.47
N LYS A 89 17.50 9.48 2.36
CA LYS A 89 18.88 9.70 2.87
C LYS A 89 19.02 9.93 4.39
N ARG A 90 17.95 9.78 5.18
CA ARG A 90 18.06 9.85 6.64
C ARG A 90 19.03 8.78 7.14
N ASN A 91 19.95 9.18 8.01
CA ASN A 91 21.08 8.37 8.47
C ASN A 91 21.21 8.35 10.00
N ASP A 92 20.11 8.57 10.72
CA ASP A 92 20.03 8.45 12.18
C ASP A 92 19.54 7.06 12.62
N GLU A 93 19.38 6.84 13.93
CA GLU A 93 18.88 5.57 14.49
C GLU A 93 17.46 5.20 14.03
N LYS A 94 16.73 6.15 13.44
CA LYS A 94 15.38 5.93 12.94
C LYS A 94 15.38 5.56 11.46
N ALA A 95 16.52 5.62 10.77
CA ALA A 95 16.66 5.32 9.35
C ALA A 95 16.06 3.96 8.97
N ASP A 96 15.49 3.88 7.77
CA ASP A 96 14.98 2.62 7.22
C ASP A 96 16.14 1.62 7.10
N PRO A 97 16.09 0.47 7.79
CA PRO A 97 17.17 -0.51 7.71
C PRO A 97 17.25 -1.23 6.35
N TYR A 98 16.30 -0.99 5.44
CA TYR A 98 16.21 -1.67 4.14
C TYR A 98 17.53 -1.66 3.34
N LEU A 99 18.25 -0.53 3.33
CA LEU A 99 19.57 -0.43 2.69
C LEU A 99 20.59 -1.36 3.31
N ARG A 100 20.61 -1.46 4.64
CA ARG A 100 21.50 -2.37 5.35
C ARG A 100 21.12 -3.84 5.13
N GLU A 101 19.83 -4.13 5.01
CA GLU A 101 19.29 -5.48 4.82
C GLU A 101 19.48 -6.00 3.39
N ASN A 102 19.31 -5.15 2.38
CA ASN A 102 19.23 -5.55 0.97
C ASN A 102 20.32 -4.93 0.09
N ASN A 103 21.18 -4.08 0.66
CA ASN A 103 22.21 -3.32 -0.05
C ASN A 103 21.67 -2.40 -1.17
N ILE A 104 20.41 -1.96 -1.06
CA ILE A 104 19.74 -1.03 -1.97
C ILE A 104 18.85 -0.02 -1.22
N GLU A 105 18.74 1.20 -1.73
CA GLU A 105 17.72 2.13 -1.23
C GLU A 105 16.33 1.71 -1.71
N ARG A 106 15.32 1.88 -0.83
CA ARG A 106 13.94 1.61 -1.17
C ARG A 106 13.44 2.62 -2.19
N LEU A 107 12.84 2.13 -3.27
CA LEU A 107 12.18 2.92 -4.30
C LEU A 107 10.69 3.11 -3.99
N VAL A 108 10.07 4.12 -4.62
CA VAL A 108 8.61 4.31 -4.57
C VAL A 108 7.93 3.06 -5.13
N GLY A 109 7.02 2.48 -4.36
CA GLY A 109 6.27 1.28 -4.77
C GLY A 109 6.94 -0.06 -4.45
N ASP A 110 8.13 -0.06 -3.84
CA ASP A 110 8.77 -1.30 -3.40
C ASP A 110 7.95 -2.03 -2.33
N TYR A 111 7.61 -3.28 -2.64
CA TYR A 111 6.94 -4.17 -1.71
C TYR A 111 7.88 -4.62 -0.59
N GLN A 112 7.34 -4.72 0.62
CA GLN A 112 8.02 -5.30 1.76
C GLN A 112 7.15 -6.41 2.35
N THR A 113 7.73 -7.60 2.49
CA THR A 113 7.09 -8.71 3.20
C THR A 113 7.03 -8.44 4.70
N ASP A 114 6.04 -9.04 5.36
CA ASP A 114 5.96 -9.00 6.82
C ASP A 114 7.22 -9.56 7.46
N MET A 115 7.69 -8.91 8.52
CA MET A 115 8.88 -9.32 9.25
C MET A 115 8.76 -8.95 10.73
N LEU A 116 9.12 -9.90 11.60
CA LEU A 116 9.37 -9.63 13.00
C LEU A 116 10.85 -9.29 13.18
N LYS A 117 11.14 -8.27 13.99
CA LYS A 117 12.51 -8.01 14.41
C LYS A 117 13.02 -9.20 15.21
N GLU A 118 14.26 -9.62 14.92
CA GLU A 118 14.96 -10.66 15.67
C GLU A 118 14.95 -10.35 17.17
N HIS A 119 14.60 -11.34 17.99
CA HIS A 119 14.61 -11.26 19.44
C HIS A 119 14.71 -12.67 20.07
N THR A 120 15.26 -12.75 21.28
CA THR A 120 15.46 -14.01 22.03
C THR A 120 14.70 -14.01 23.35
N HIS A 121 14.18 -15.17 23.75
CA HIS A 121 13.57 -15.39 25.07
C HIS A 121 14.41 -16.38 25.87
N ASN A 122 14.93 -15.96 27.03
CA ASN A 122 15.61 -16.86 27.95
C ASN A 122 14.58 -17.43 28.93
N TYR A 123 14.44 -18.76 29.02
CA TYR A 123 13.60 -19.39 30.03
C TYR A 123 14.30 -20.61 30.66
N THR A 124 14.02 -20.82 31.95
CA THR A 124 14.47 -21.98 32.72
C THR A 124 13.25 -22.84 33.03
N SER A 125 13.17 -24.08 32.53
CA SER A 125 12.12 -25.02 32.93
C SER A 125 12.68 -26.04 33.92
N GLY A 126 12.06 -26.16 35.10
CA GLY A 126 12.32 -27.28 36.01
C GLY A 126 11.51 -28.50 35.58
N LYS A 127 12.18 -29.59 35.20
CA LYS A 127 11.53 -30.89 35.04
C LYS A 127 11.68 -31.67 36.34
N PHE A 128 10.58 -31.84 37.07
CA PHE A 128 10.54 -32.75 38.22
C PHE A 128 10.13 -34.15 37.72
N ASN A 129 11.09 -35.02 37.44
CA ASN A 129 10.81 -36.45 37.24
C ASN A 129 10.84 -37.14 38.61
N GLN A 130 9.79 -37.87 38.99
CA GLN A 130 9.87 -38.84 40.09
C GLN A 130 10.68 -40.05 39.61
N VAL A 131 11.89 -40.26 40.14
CA VAL A 131 12.65 -41.49 39.88
C VAL A 131 12.16 -42.61 40.80
N SER A 132 11.64 -43.70 40.23
CA SER A 132 11.37 -44.95 40.97
C SER A 132 12.65 -45.79 41.10
N GLY A 133 13.62 -45.30 41.88
CA GLY A 133 14.90 -45.99 42.08
C GLY A 133 15.17 -46.25 43.55
N LYS A 134 15.00 -47.50 44.01
CA LYS A 134 15.58 -47.96 45.29
C LYS A 134 17.10 -47.75 45.24
N GLY A 135 17.60 -46.68 45.86
CA GLY A 135 19.05 -46.50 46.10
C GLY A 135 19.66 -45.13 45.78
N SER A 136 18.91 -44.17 45.22
CA SER A 136 19.42 -42.79 45.02
C SER A 136 18.89 -41.85 46.11
N ALA A 137 19.79 -41.13 46.80
CA ALA A 137 19.44 -40.11 47.80
C ALA A 137 18.90 -38.80 47.19
N SER A 138 18.94 -38.68 45.86
CA SER A 138 18.27 -37.60 45.12
C SER A 138 17.00 -38.13 44.48
N GLN A 139 15.85 -37.54 44.83
CA GLN A 139 14.55 -37.79 44.21
C GLN A 139 14.44 -37.18 42.80
N PHE A 140 15.49 -36.52 42.30
CA PHE A 140 15.47 -35.73 41.08
C PHE A 140 16.63 -36.15 40.15
N ALA A 141 16.28 -36.55 38.92
CA ALA A 141 17.20 -36.73 37.81
C ALA A 141 16.95 -35.62 36.78
N TRP A 142 18.02 -34.96 36.33
CA TRP A 142 17.94 -33.92 35.30
C TRP A 142 17.94 -34.59 33.92
N ASP A 143 16.78 -34.66 33.28
CA ASP A 143 16.54 -35.30 31.99
C ASP A 143 15.90 -34.30 31.01
N PRO A 144 16.70 -33.49 30.30
CA PRO A 144 16.19 -32.47 29.39
C PRO A 144 15.50 -33.13 28.19
N GLN A 145 14.22 -32.83 28.01
CA GLN A 145 13.44 -33.27 26.86
C GLN A 145 13.11 -32.04 26.01
N GLU A 146 13.27 -32.17 24.70
CA GLU A 146 12.87 -31.12 23.76
C GLU A 146 11.35 -30.99 23.74
N TYR A 147 10.85 -29.77 24.00
CA TYR A 147 9.44 -29.44 23.88
C TYR A 147 9.27 -28.42 22.76
N THR A 148 8.48 -28.77 21.74
CA THR A 148 8.04 -27.81 20.72
C THR A 148 6.72 -27.20 21.17
N SER A 149 6.65 -25.87 21.26
CA SER A 149 5.38 -25.18 21.51
C SER A 149 4.45 -25.36 20.30
N LYS A 150 3.14 -25.32 20.56
CA LYS A 150 2.17 -25.26 19.46
C LYS A 150 2.20 -23.86 18.83
N PRO A 151 1.96 -23.74 17.52
CA PRO A 151 1.74 -22.44 16.90
C PRO A 151 0.62 -21.68 17.64
N THR A 152 0.85 -20.40 17.91
CA THR A 152 -0.15 -19.49 18.49
C THR A 152 -0.27 -18.27 17.59
N GLY A 153 -1.48 -17.70 17.50
CA GLY A 153 -1.80 -16.58 16.63
C GLY A 153 -2.65 -16.95 15.41
N GLY A 154 -2.77 -16.01 14.48
CA GLY A 154 -3.50 -16.16 13.21
C GLY A 154 -2.57 -16.22 12.01
N VAL A 155 -3.16 -16.21 10.81
CA VAL A 155 -2.42 -16.28 9.53
C VAL A 155 -1.60 -15.03 9.20
N GLU A 156 -1.79 -13.92 9.92
CA GLU A 156 -1.16 -12.62 9.66
C GLU A 156 -0.92 -11.89 10.97
N THR A 157 0.23 -11.21 11.08
CA THR A 157 0.54 -10.31 12.19
C THR A 157 0.07 -8.90 11.83
N ARG A 158 -1.02 -8.43 12.43
CA ARG A 158 -1.56 -7.09 12.16
C ARG A 158 -2.10 -6.39 13.40
N PRO A 159 -1.91 -5.06 13.55
CA PRO A 159 -2.71 -4.26 14.47
C PRO A 159 -4.16 -4.13 13.96
N LYS A 160 -5.05 -3.61 14.83
CA LYS A 160 -6.39 -3.18 14.39
C LYS A 160 -6.25 -2.14 13.28
N ASN A 161 -6.97 -2.33 12.18
CA ASN A 161 -6.94 -1.44 11.03
C ASN A 161 -8.34 -1.31 10.40
N ILE A 162 -8.48 -0.36 9.47
CA ILE A 162 -9.65 -0.17 8.61
C ILE A 162 -9.20 -0.20 7.15
N ALA A 163 -10.00 -0.81 6.29
CA ALA A 163 -9.74 -0.87 4.85
C ALA A 163 -10.44 0.28 4.12
N LEU A 164 -9.69 0.98 3.27
CA LEU A 164 -10.18 2.03 2.38
C LEU A 164 -9.62 1.81 0.98
N TYR A 165 -10.29 2.33 -0.04
CA TYR A 165 -9.73 2.39 -1.39
C TYR A 165 -8.63 3.46 -1.44
N ILE A 166 -7.56 3.18 -2.18
CA ILE A 166 -6.40 4.06 -2.32
C ILE A 166 -6.31 4.45 -3.79
N TYR A 167 -6.47 5.74 -4.07
CA TYR A 167 -6.41 6.30 -5.41
C TYR A 167 -5.19 7.20 -5.55
N VAL A 168 -4.68 7.32 -6.78
CA VAL A 168 -3.60 8.24 -7.13
C VAL A 168 -4.01 9.12 -8.31
N LYS A 169 -3.70 10.41 -8.24
CA LYS A 169 -3.95 11.36 -9.33
C LYS A 169 -2.89 11.17 -10.42
N ILE A 170 -3.32 10.74 -11.60
CA ILE A 170 -2.43 10.48 -12.73
C ILE A 170 -2.48 11.54 -13.83
N ASN A 171 -3.56 12.33 -13.89
CA ASN A 171 -3.81 13.39 -14.87
C ASN A 171 -4.45 14.59 -14.17
N GLN A 172 -4.21 15.80 -14.69
CA GLN A 172 -5.05 16.96 -14.38
C GLN A 172 -6.48 16.66 -14.82
#